data_AF-A0A972MDL6-F1
#
_entry.id   AF-A0A972MDL6-F1
#
_cell.length_a   1.000
_cell.length_b   1.000
_cell.length_c   1.000
_cell.angle_alpha   90.00
_cell.angle_beta   90.00
_cell.angle_gamma   90.00
#
_symmetry.space_group_name_H-M   'P 1'
#
loop_
_entity.id
_entity.type
_entity.pdbx_description
1 polymer ?
#
loop_
_entity_poly.entity_id
_entity_poly.type
_entity_poly.pdbx_seq_one_letter_code
_entity_poly.pdbx_strand_id
1 'polypeptide(L)'
;MKTLATISRIITGIVFTFSGFVKAVDPVGTEIKLGDYFEAMGLDFLMPYALIFALLLNTAELTVGIMLLFNLLPKFSSWVALVFLIIFTPLTFWLAVANPVTDCGCFGDAIKLTNWQTFGKNVILLIFVLIFFIYAKNNSSKIKLKKPVIISIVLAFLALGFQLKNLKCLPPIDFRPFKKGVNIKEASAIPEDAEKDVYETVLFYKNLKTGELKEFNIDNIPYEDTLTWEYDTTITKLISKGYEPPIHDFFLTDLQGNDRTSQILNDKNVSYIMILHKFEEGLNKIDESVNEIAKYAKDNNLNFYCFTSSGNKEINENKNRLPQNIIICTADYKMLKTFARKNPSFVVLENAVIKEKVPFGKAKKKYKINTK
;
A
#
# COMPACT_ATOMS: atom_id res chain seq x y z
N MET A 1 30.26 -9.15 -24.22
CA MET A 1 29.51 -9.89 -23.15
C MET A 1 29.74 -9.36 -21.74
N LYS A 2 30.99 -9.19 -21.27
CA LYS A 2 31.28 -8.73 -19.89
C LYS A 2 30.68 -7.36 -19.54
N THR A 3 30.82 -6.38 -20.43
CA THR A 3 30.27 -5.03 -20.23
C THR A 3 28.75 -5.05 -20.12
N LEU A 4 28.09 -5.74 -21.07
CA LEU A 4 26.63 -5.91 -21.06
C LEU A 4 26.15 -6.58 -19.76
N ALA A 5 26.77 -7.68 -19.34
CA ALA A 5 26.42 -8.34 -18.09
C ALA A 5 26.65 -7.46 -16.84
N THR A 6 27.66 -6.59 -16.88
CA THR A 6 27.93 -5.63 -15.79
C THR A 6 26.86 -4.55 -15.74
N ILE A 7 26.44 -4.03 -16.90
CA ILE A 7 25.35 -3.05 -17.00
C ILE A 7 24.05 -3.68 -16.53
N SER A 8 23.70 -4.88 -17.04
CA SER A 8 22.52 -5.63 -16.62
C SER A 8 22.48 -5.83 -15.10
N ARG A 9 23.60 -6.26 -14.51
CA ARG A 9 23.74 -6.42 -13.05
C ARG A 9 23.49 -5.12 -12.30
N ILE A 10 24.09 -4.01 -12.74
CA ILE A 10 23.95 -2.71 -12.06
C ILE A 10 22.50 -2.24 -12.15
N ILE A 11 21.88 -2.28 -13.33
CA ILE A 11 20.48 -1.85 -13.51
C ILE A 11 19.55 -2.67 -12.61
N THR A 12 19.64 -4.01 -12.67
CA THR A 12 18.83 -4.87 -11.79
C THR A 12 19.11 -4.58 -10.32
N GLY A 13 20.38 -4.42 -9.94
CA GLY A 13 20.78 -4.11 -8.57
C GLY A 13 20.20 -2.80 -8.06
N ILE A 14 20.19 -1.74 -8.88
CA ILE A 14 19.59 -0.44 -8.54
C ILE A 14 18.09 -0.63 -8.29
N VAL A 15 17.38 -1.29 -9.21
CA VAL A 15 15.93 -1.46 -9.13
C VAL A 15 15.53 -2.29 -7.91
N PHE A 16 16.19 -3.42 -7.66
CA PHE A 16 15.93 -4.25 -6.48
C PHE A 16 16.26 -3.52 -5.17
N THR A 17 17.38 -2.77 -5.14
CA THR A 17 17.76 -2.01 -3.94
C THR A 17 16.76 -0.91 -3.65
N PHE A 18 16.35 -0.13 -4.66
CA PHE A 18 15.37 0.93 -4.49
C PHE A 18 14.00 0.37 -4.07
N SER A 19 13.53 -0.67 -4.77
CA SER A 19 12.29 -1.39 -4.44
C SER A 19 12.30 -1.91 -3.00
N GLY A 20 13.32 -2.70 -2.64
CA GLY A 20 13.46 -3.25 -1.30
C GLY A 20 13.63 -2.18 -0.22
N PHE A 21 14.30 -1.06 -0.51
CA PHE A 21 14.46 0.04 0.43
C PHE A 21 13.13 0.73 0.73
N VAL A 22 12.35 1.09 -0.31
CA VAL A 22 11.06 1.75 -0.09
C VAL A 22 10.11 0.85 0.70
N LYS A 23 10.05 -0.44 0.36
CA LYS A 23 9.26 -1.40 1.14
C LYS A 23 9.78 -1.60 2.56
N ALA A 24 11.10 -1.53 2.77
CA ALA A 24 11.69 -1.60 4.10
C ALA A 24 11.43 -0.33 4.96
N VAL A 25 11.19 0.82 4.31
CA VAL A 25 10.72 2.04 4.98
C VAL A 25 9.30 1.85 5.51
N ASP A 26 8.40 1.23 4.74
CA ASP A 26 7.01 0.95 5.13
C ASP A 26 6.61 -0.52 4.93
N PRO A 27 7.04 -1.44 5.82
CA PRO A 27 6.74 -2.87 5.68
C PRO A 27 5.24 -3.19 5.84
N VAL A 28 4.47 -2.32 6.50
CA VAL A 28 3.00 -2.46 6.62
C VAL A 28 2.33 -2.21 5.27
N GLY A 29 2.88 -1.34 4.42
CA GLY A 29 2.39 -1.19 3.05
C GLY A 29 2.48 -2.51 2.27
N THR A 30 3.60 -3.23 2.40
CA THR A 30 3.77 -4.56 1.81
C THR A 30 2.84 -5.61 2.44
N GLU A 31 2.63 -5.58 3.76
CA GLU A 31 1.66 -6.44 4.45
C GLU A 31 0.25 -6.28 3.86
N ILE A 32 -0.21 -5.03 3.68
CA ILE A 32 -1.54 -4.74 3.10
C ILE A 32 -1.64 -5.33 1.69
N LYS A 33 -0.62 -5.09 0.84
CA LYS A 33 -0.61 -5.62 -0.54
C LYS A 33 -0.58 -7.13 -0.59
N LEU A 34 0.15 -7.80 0.30
CA LEU A 34 0.10 -9.26 0.42
C LEU A 34 -1.28 -9.74 0.86
N GLY A 35 -1.93 -9.02 1.79
CA GLY A 35 -3.32 -9.27 2.17
C GLY A 35 -4.28 -9.18 0.98
N ASP A 36 -4.16 -8.13 0.16
CA ASP A 36 -4.98 -7.95 -1.05
C ASP A 36 -4.80 -9.12 -2.03
N TYR A 37 -3.57 -9.62 -2.20
CA TYR A 37 -3.32 -10.80 -3.04
C TYR A 37 -3.90 -12.07 -2.45
N PHE A 38 -3.78 -12.28 -1.13
CA PHE A 38 -4.33 -13.46 -0.48
C PHE A 38 -5.85 -13.49 -0.59
N GLU A 39 -6.52 -12.35 -0.38
CA GLU A 39 -7.96 -12.20 -0.55
C GLU A 39 -8.38 -12.48 -2.00
N ALA A 40 -7.70 -11.85 -2.97
CA ALA A 40 -8.00 -12.04 -4.40
C ALA A 40 -7.76 -13.49 -4.89
N MET A 41 -6.89 -14.24 -4.22
CA MET A 41 -6.60 -15.65 -4.53
C MET A 41 -7.41 -16.64 -3.67
N GLY A 42 -8.24 -16.17 -2.74
CA GLY A 42 -8.99 -17.02 -1.80
C GLY A 42 -8.09 -17.76 -0.78
N LEU A 43 -6.97 -17.16 -0.39
CA LEU A 43 -5.96 -17.69 0.53
C LEU A 43 -6.03 -17.02 1.91
N ASP A 44 -7.23 -16.85 2.46
CA ASP A 44 -7.46 -16.11 3.72
C ASP A 44 -6.64 -16.64 4.91
N PHE A 45 -6.33 -17.94 4.91
CA PHE A 45 -5.51 -18.57 5.96
C PHE A 45 -4.07 -18.01 6.05
N LEU A 46 -3.58 -17.33 5.00
CA LEU A 46 -2.27 -16.68 4.99
C LEU A 46 -2.30 -15.24 5.53
N MET A 47 -3.47 -14.62 5.69
CA MET A 47 -3.59 -13.24 6.18
C MET A 47 -2.85 -12.99 7.51
N PRO A 48 -2.91 -13.86 8.54
CA PRO A 48 -2.18 -13.64 9.79
C PRO A 48 -0.65 -13.60 9.62
N TYR A 49 -0.14 -14.22 8.55
CA TYR A 49 1.29 -14.31 8.25
C TYR A 49 1.78 -13.23 7.30
N ALA A 50 0.88 -12.37 6.77
CA ALA A 50 1.21 -11.35 5.78
C ALA A 50 2.35 -10.42 6.22
N LEU A 51 2.39 -10.02 7.50
CA LEU A 51 3.46 -9.15 8.02
C LEU A 51 4.82 -9.88 8.03
N ILE A 52 4.84 -11.16 8.39
CA ILE A 52 6.08 -11.95 8.40
C ILE A 52 6.60 -12.10 6.97
N PHE A 53 5.71 -12.43 6.03
CA PHE A 53 6.08 -12.53 4.62
C PHE A 53 6.55 -11.20 4.05
N ALA A 54 5.90 -10.08 4.40
CA ALA A 54 6.34 -8.75 4.01
C ALA A 54 7.77 -8.47 4.47
N LEU A 55 8.07 -8.71 5.75
CA LEU A 55 9.41 -8.50 6.31
C LEU A 55 10.47 -9.38 5.63
N LEU A 56 10.16 -10.65 5.39
CA LEU A 56 11.09 -11.58 4.73
C LEU A 56 11.33 -11.19 3.27
N LEU A 57 10.26 -10.88 2.53
CA LEU A 57 10.33 -10.50 1.12
C LEU A 57 11.14 -9.23 0.93
N ASN A 58 10.86 -8.19 1.72
CA ASN A 58 11.55 -6.90 1.66
C ASN A 58 13.03 -7.03 2.03
N THR A 59 13.32 -7.83 3.07
CA THR A 59 14.71 -8.12 3.48
C THR A 59 15.47 -8.82 2.37
N ALA A 60 14.87 -9.85 1.77
CA ALA A 60 15.49 -10.61 0.68
C ALA A 60 15.71 -9.72 -0.55
N GLU A 61 14.72 -8.94 -0.97
CA GLU A 61 14.81 -8.06 -2.13
C GLU A 61 15.90 -6.99 -1.96
N LEU A 62 15.92 -6.29 -0.82
CA LEU A 62 16.93 -5.28 -0.52
C LEU A 62 18.34 -5.88 -0.44
N THR A 63 18.48 -7.03 0.22
CA THR A 63 19.78 -7.71 0.37
C THR A 63 20.30 -8.16 -0.98
N VAL A 64 19.46 -8.80 -1.81
CA VAL A 64 19.83 -9.25 -3.16
C VAL A 64 20.16 -8.08 -4.06
N GLY A 65 19.42 -6.97 -3.98
CA GLY A 65 19.72 -5.73 -4.71
C GLY A 65 21.12 -5.20 -4.40
N ILE A 66 21.45 -5.07 -3.12
CA ILE A 66 22.78 -4.61 -2.67
C ILE A 66 23.88 -5.61 -3.10
N MET A 67 23.62 -6.91 -2.97
CA MET A 67 24.54 -7.95 -3.43
C MET A 67 24.82 -7.85 -4.93
N LEU A 68 23.79 -7.62 -5.74
CA LEU A 68 23.95 -7.39 -7.18
C LEU A 68 24.76 -6.12 -7.45
N LEU A 69 24.50 -5.00 -6.77
CA LEU A 69 25.22 -3.73 -6.95
C LEU A 69 26.71 -3.83 -6.65
N PHE A 70 27.08 -4.49 -5.55
CA PHE A 70 28.47 -4.63 -5.11
C PHE A 70 29.15 -5.92 -5.60
N ASN A 71 28.47 -6.70 -6.45
CA ASN A 71 28.99 -7.96 -6.99
C ASN A 71 29.35 -8.99 -5.90
N LEU A 72 28.54 -9.04 -4.83
CA LEU A 72 28.69 -9.99 -3.72
C LEU A 72 27.95 -11.28 -4.03
N LEU A 73 28.65 -12.43 -3.94
CA LEU A 73 28.11 -13.75 -4.25
C LEU A 73 27.34 -13.81 -5.58
N PRO A 74 27.95 -13.42 -6.71
CA PRO A 74 27.26 -13.17 -7.98
C PRO A 74 26.40 -14.35 -8.47
N LYS A 75 26.86 -15.59 -8.30
CA LYS A 75 26.09 -16.81 -8.63
C LYS A 75 24.81 -16.93 -7.81
N PHE A 76 24.90 -16.68 -6.50
CA PHE A 76 23.77 -16.79 -5.59
C PHE A 76 22.80 -15.61 -5.81
N SER A 77 23.30 -14.38 -5.84
CA SER A 77 22.46 -13.19 -6.03
C SER A 77 21.74 -13.22 -7.38
N SER A 78 22.39 -13.67 -8.46
CA SER A 78 21.74 -13.82 -9.77
C SER A 78 20.68 -14.91 -9.77
N TRP A 79 20.92 -16.02 -9.08
CA TRP A 79 19.95 -17.11 -8.99
C TRP A 79 18.71 -16.69 -8.18
N VAL A 80 18.90 -16.04 -7.02
CA VAL A 80 17.78 -15.54 -6.22
C VAL A 80 17.00 -14.46 -6.98
N ALA A 81 17.68 -13.49 -7.61
CA ALA A 81 17.01 -12.47 -8.43
C ALA A 81 16.20 -13.09 -9.59
N LEU A 82 16.71 -14.17 -10.19
CA LEU A 82 16.00 -14.91 -11.23
C LEU A 82 14.73 -15.58 -10.68
N VAL A 83 14.82 -16.24 -9.52
CA VAL A 83 13.65 -16.85 -8.86
C VAL A 83 12.60 -15.79 -8.52
N PHE A 84 13.01 -14.64 -7.99
CA PHE A 84 12.11 -13.50 -7.74
C PHE A 84 11.36 -13.13 -9.02
N LEU A 85 12.07 -12.90 -10.13
CA LEU A 85 11.42 -12.47 -11.38
C LEU A 85 10.58 -13.58 -12.02
N ILE A 86 10.97 -14.85 -11.91
CA ILE A 86 10.17 -15.98 -12.40
C ILE A 86 8.84 -16.10 -11.64
N ILE A 87 8.80 -15.77 -10.34
CA ILE A 87 7.57 -15.79 -9.55
C ILE A 87 6.76 -14.50 -9.78
N PHE A 88 7.39 -13.33 -9.73
CA PHE A 88 6.69 -12.05 -9.84
C PHE A 88 6.21 -11.74 -11.27
N THR A 89 6.88 -12.21 -12.32
CA THR A 89 6.48 -11.89 -13.71
C THR A 89 5.09 -12.48 -14.04
N PRO A 90 4.82 -13.79 -13.84
CA PRO A 90 3.48 -14.36 -14.01
C PRO A 90 2.44 -13.72 -13.09
N LEU A 91 2.79 -13.44 -11.83
CA LEU A 91 1.90 -12.73 -10.92
C LEU A 91 1.50 -11.36 -11.47
N THR A 92 2.47 -10.58 -11.97
CA THR A 92 2.20 -9.26 -12.56
C THR A 92 1.46 -9.33 -13.88
N PHE A 93 1.62 -10.42 -14.64
CA PHE A 93 0.81 -10.66 -15.83
C PHE A 93 -0.65 -10.91 -15.48
N TRP A 94 -0.91 -11.75 -14.47
CA TRP A 94 -2.26 -11.97 -13.96
C TRP A 94 -2.90 -10.66 -13.47
N LEU A 95 -2.15 -9.81 -12.75
CA LEU A 95 -2.63 -8.49 -12.36
C LEU A 95 -2.94 -7.57 -13.56
N ALA A 96 -2.12 -7.62 -14.62
CA ALA A 96 -2.32 -6.81 -15.81
C ALA A 96 -3.57 -7.20 -16.60
N VAL A 97 -3.93 -8.49 -16.59
CA VAL A 97 -5.09 -9.02 -17.33
C VAL A 97 -6.37 -9.00 -16.50
N ALA A 98 -6.34 -9.54 -15.28
CA ALA A 98 -7.53 -9.71 -14.45
C ALA A 98 -7.86 -8.49 -13.58
N ASN A 99 -6.90 -7.57 -13.41
CA ASN A 99 -6.99 -6.37 -12.57
C ASN A 99 -7.67 -6.56 -11.19
N PRO A 100 -7.33 -7.61 -10.42
CA PRO A 100 -7.98 -7.88 -9.13
C PRO A 100 -7.46 -6.98 -8.01
N VAL A 101 -6.30 -6.36 -8.20
CA VAL A 101 -5.66 -5.44 -7.26
C VAL A 101 -5.17 -4.21 -8.04
N THR A 102 -5.36 -3.03 -7.46
CA THR A 102 -5.16 -1.72 -8.11
C THR A 102 -3.71 -1.45 -8.52
N ASP A 103 -2.74 -1.94 -7.76
CA ASP A 103 -1.32 -1.83 -8.09
C ASP A 103 -0.51 -2.97 -7.45
N CYS A 104 0.63 -3.28 -8.06
CA CYS A 104 1.47 -4.39 -7.62
C CYS A 104 2.25 -4.13 -6.30
N GLY A 105 2.35 -2.88 -5.84
CA GLY A 105 3.14 -2.51 -4.67
C GLY A 105 4.66 -2.66 -4.84
N CYS A 106 5.15 -2.81 -6.08
CA CYS A 106 6.57 -3.01 -6.38
C CYS A 106 7.48 -1.92 -5.78
N PHE A 107 7.08 -0.65 -5.78
CA PHE A 107 7.86 0.44 -5.20
C PHE A 107 7.16 1.07 -4.00
N GLY A 108 6.27 0.34 -3.34
CA GLY A 108 5.39 0.87 -2.28
C GLY A 108 4.65 2.14 -2.74
N ASP A 109 4.43 3.06 -1.81
CA ASP A 109 3.77 4.33 -2.09
C ASP A 109 4.69 5.38 -2.76
N ALA A 110 5.99 5.10 -2.95
CA ALA A 110 6.90 6.08 -3.54
C ALA A 110 6.69 6.24 -5.05
N ILE A 111 6.38 5.14 -5.77
CA ILE A 111 6.09 5.15 -7.21
C ILE A 111 4.98 4.14 -7.48
N LYS A 112 3.80 4.65 -7.85
CA LYS A 112 2.69 3.82 -8.33
C LYS A 112 2.82 3.62 -9.83
N LEU A 113 2.95 2.36 -10.25
CA LEU A 113 2.98 1.95 -11.65
C LEU A 113 1.68 1.24 -11.98
N THR A 114 1.21 1.40 -13.22
CA THR A 114 0.07 0.59 -13.70
C THR A 114 0.45 -0.89 -13.75
N ASN A 115 -0.54 -1.78 -13.74
CA ASN A 115 -0.29 -3.23 -13.78
C ASN A 115 0.50 -3.62 -15.05
N TRP A 116 0.17 -3.02 -16.20
CA TRP A 116 0.91 -3.22 -17.46
C TRP A 116 2.35 -2.67 -17.42
N GLN A 117 2.57 -1.48 -16.85
CA GLN A 117 3.93 -0.94 -16.67
C GLN A 117 4.77 -1.84 -15.76
N THR A 118 4.16 -2.38 -14.70
CA THR A 118 4.86 -3.29 -13.77
C THR A 118 5.25 -4.60 -14.45
N PHE A 119 4.33 -5.19 -15.23
CA PHE A 119 4.62 -6.39 -16.01
C PHE A 119 5.75 -6.14 -17.01
N GLY A 120 5.68 -5.07 -17.80
CA GLY A 120 6.72 -4.71 -18.78
C GLY A 120 8.09 -4.50 -18.13
N LYS A 121 8.15 -3.80 -16.98
CA LYS A 121 9.38 -3.66 -16.18
C LYS A 121 9.94 -5.03 -15.78
N ASN A 122 9.11 -5.94 -15.28
CA ASN A 122 9.56 -7.26 -14.85
C ASN A 122 10.12 -8.09 -16.02
N VAL A 123 9.50 -8.02 -17.20
CA VAL A 123 10.00 -8.68 -18.42
C VAL A 123 11.39 -8.14 -18.81
N ILE A 124 11.57 -6.82 -18.82
CA ILE A 124 12.88 -6.20 -19.13
C ILE A 124 13.93 -6.60 -18.10
N LEU A 125 13.59 -6.57 -16.81
CA LEU A 125 14.49 -7.00 -15.74
C LEU A 125 14.84 -8.48 -15.84
N LEU A 126 13.91 -9.33 -16.27
CA LEU A 126 14.14 -10.75 -16.46
C LEU A 126 15.20 -10.99 -17.53
N ILE A 127 15.16 -10.25 -18.64
CA ILE A 127 16.21 -10.30 -19.69
C ILE A 127 17.57 -9.91 -19.12
N PHE A 128 17.65 -8.80 -18.36
CA PHE A 128 18.91 -8.38 -17.73
C PHE A 128 19.45 -9.40 -16.73
N VAL A 129 18.57 -9.98 -15.90
CA VAL A 129 18.97 -11.02 -14.95
C VAL A 129 19.43 -12.27 -15.66
N LEU A 130 18.81 -12.70 -16.76
CA LEU A 130 19.24 -13.85 -17.54
C LEU A 130 20.64 -13.65 -18.14
N ILE A 131 20.91 -12.47 -18.73
CA ILE A 131 22.24 -12.13 -19.27
C ILE A 131 23.29 -12.21 -18.15
N PHE A 132 23.01 -11.60 -17.00
CA PHE A 132 23.94 -11.63 -15.88
C PHE A 132 24.09 -13.04 -15.27
N PHE A 133 23.01 -13.81 -15.17
CA PHE A 133 23.01 -15.18 -14.65
C PHE A 133 23.91 -16.09 -15.47
N ILE A 134 23.78 -16.07 -16.80
CA ILE A 134 24.64 -16.85 -17.71
C ILE A 134 26.10 -16.42 -17.55
N TYR A 135 26.36 -15.12 -17.51
CA TYR A 135 27.70 -14.59 -17.30
C TYR A 135 28.30 -15.02 -15.96
N ALA A 136 27.54 -14.92 -14.87
CA ALA A 136 27.96 -15.28 -13.51
C ALA A 136 28.19 -16.78 -13.38
N LYS A 137 27.35 -17.62 -13.99
CA LYS A 137 27.54 -19.08 -14.01
C LYS A 137 28.91 -19.46 -14.60
N ASN A 138 29.27 -18.84 -15.72
CA ASN A 138 30.46 -19.19 -16.49
C ASN A 138 31.74 -18.51 -16.00
N ASN A 139 31.67 -17.32 -15.41
CA ASN A 139 32.84 -16.48 -15.12
C ASN A 139 33.09 -16.20 -13.63
N SER A 140 32.27 -16.70 -12.69
CA SER A 140 32.54 -16.43 -11.27
C SER A 140 33.74 -17.22 -10.76
N SER A 141 34.79 -16.50 -10.40
CA SER A 141 36.01 -17.03 -9.81
C SER A 141 35.76 -17.67 -8.45
N LYS A 142 36.66 -18.57 -8.03
CA LYS A 142 36.68 -19.21 -6.70
C LYS A 142 37.11 -18.19 -5.63
N ILE A 143 36.30 -17.15 -5.39
CA ILE A 143 36.51 -16.22 -4.27
C ILE A 143 36.40 -17.04 -2.97
N LYS A 144 37.27 -16.77 -1.98
CA LYS A 144 37.11 -17.30 -0.61
C LYS A 144 35.76 -16.83 -0.07
N LEU A 145 34.75 -17.70 -0.13
CA LEU A 145 33.34 -17.35 0.12
C LEU A 145 33.07 -16.77 1.51
N LYS A 146 33.97 -16.95 2.49
CA LYS A 146 33.75 -16.56 3.89
C LYS A 146 33.42 -15.06 4.07
N LYS A 147 34.21 -14.15 3.47
CA LYS A 147 33.99 -12.70 3.62
C LYS A 147 32.67 -12.20 3.00
N PRO A 148 32.36 -12.46 1.71
CA PRO A 148 31.13 -11.98 1.11
C PRO A 148 29.87 -12.59 1.74
N VAL A 149 29.92 -13.84 2.22
CA VAL A 149 28.81 -14.44 2.97
C VAL A 149 28.53 -13.68 4.28
N ILE A 150 29.57 -13.38 5.07
CA ILE A 150 29.40 -12.62 6.32
C ILE A 150 28.80 -11.23 6.03
N ILE A 151 29.30 -10.54 5.00
CA ILE A 151 28.76 -9.23 4.60
C ILE A 151 27.28 -9.34 4.23
N SER A 152 26.89 -10.32 3.41
CA SER A 152 25.49 -10.54 3.02
C SER A 152 24.58 -10.84 4.22
N ILE A 153 25.04 -11.63 5.19
CA ILE A 153 24.29 -11.94 6.41
C ILE A 153 24.10 -10.67 7.26
N VAL A 154 25.17 -9.89 7.46
CA VAL A 154 25.09 -8.62 8.19
C VAL A 154 24.13 -7.65 7.51
N LEU A 155 24.17 -7.54 6.17
CA LEU A 155 23.24 -6.71 5.40
C LEU A 155 21.78 -7.15 5.61
N ALA A 156 21.50 -8.46 5.59
CA ALA A 156 20.16 -8.97 5.84
C ALA A 156 19.66 -8.63 7.26
N PHE A 157 20.51 -8.78 8.28
CA PHE A 157 20.16 -8.39 9.65
C PHE A 157 19.95 -6.88 9.80
N LEU A 158 20.75 -6.05 9.12
CA LEU A 158 20.55 -4.60 9.10
C LEU A 158 19.25 -4.21 8.42
N ALA A 159 18.92 -4.83 7.28
CA ALA A 159 17.65 -4.61 6.58
C ALA A 159 16.44 -5.02 7.43
N LEU A 160 16.53 -6.15 8.14
CA LEU A 160 15.48 -6.58 9.06
C LEU A 160 15.37 -5.65 10.28
N GLY A 161 16.50 -5.28 10.89
CA GLY A 161 16.54 -4.36 12.03
C GLY A 161 15.97 -2.98 11.69
N PHE A 162 16.26 -2.47 10.48
CA PHE A 162 15.68 -1.23 9.96
C PHE A 162 14.16 -1.31 9.88
N GLN A 163 13.61 -2.39 9.33
CA GLN A 163 12.15 -2.61 9.25
C GLN A 163 11.49 -2.73 10.62
N LEU A 164 12.08 -3.49 11.54
CA LEU A 164 11.57 -3.63 12.90
C LEU A 164 11.55 -2.29 13.65
N LYS A 165 12.54 -1.42 13.41
CA LYS A 165 12.54 -0.05 13.92
C LYS A 165 11.38 0.76 13.33
N ASN A 166 11.13 0.66 12.03
CA ASN A 166 10.05 1.37 11.33
C ASN A 166 8.65 0.86 11.71
N LEU A 167 8.51 -0.39 12.16
CA LEU A 167 7.27 -0.89 12.76
C LEU A 167 7.02 -0.33 14.17
N LYS A 168 8.09 -0.14 14.94
CA LYS A 168 8.00 0.38 16.31
C LYS A 168 7.76 1.89 16.32
N CYS A 169 8.46 2.62 15.46
CA CYS A 169 8.38 4.08 15.30
C CYS A 169 7.51 4.46 14.10
N LEU A 170 7.34 5.76 13.83
CA LEU A 170 6.88 6.19 12.52
C LEU A 170 8.05 6.07 11.51
N PRO A 171 7.76 5.76 10.24
CA PRO A 171 8.81 5.67 9.23
C PRO A 171 9.53 7.03 9.08
N PRO A 172 10.85 7.01 8.81
CA PRO A 172 11.64 8.24 8.70
C PRO A 172 11.21 9.11 7.51
N ILE A 173 10.70 8.50 6.45
CA ILE A 173 10.17 9.15 5.26
C ILE A 173 8.74 8.65 5.07
N ASP A 174 7.80 9.59 4.94
CA ASP A 174 6.39 9.28 4.70
C ASP A 174 6.05 9.51 3.23
N PHE A 175 6.03 8.43 2.44
CA PHE A 175 5.65 8.46 1.02
C PHE A 175 4.13 8.46 0.81
N ARG A 176 3.35 8.32 1.88
CA ARG A 176 1.88 8.17 1.79
C ARG A 176 1.21 9.51 1.51
N PRO A 177 -0.02 9.48 0.94
CA PRO A 177 -0.81 10.69 0.69
C PRO A 177 -1.03 11.55 1.93
N PHE A 178 -1.16 10.92 3.10
CA PHE A 178 -1.45 11.61 4.37
C PHE A 178 -0.21 12.09 5.14
N LYS A 179 0.92 12.37 4.48
CA LYS A 179 2.12 12.88 5.16
C LYS A 179 1.88 14.23 5.86
N LYS A 180 2.72 14.54 6.85
CA LYS A 180 2.67 15.84 7.55
C LYS A 180 2.79 16.99 6.53
N GLY A 181 1.94 18.00 6.70
CA GLY A 181 1.87 19.20 5.85
C GLY A 181 0.85 19.11 4.71
N VAL A 182 0.26 17.94 4.44
CA VAL A 182 -0.75 17.80 3.39
C VAL A 182 -2.10 18.33 3.86
N ASN A 183 -2.79 19.08 2.99
CA ASN A 183 -4.20 19.41 3.13
C ASN A 183 -5.04 18.27 2.55
N ILE A 184 -5.81 17.58 3.40
CA ILE A 184 -6.63 16.43 3.00
C ILE A 184 -7.69 16.85 1.99
N LYS A 185 -8.32 18.01 2.17
CA LYS A 185 -9.38 18.49 1.28
C LYS A 185 -8.86 18.76 -0.13
N GLU A 186 -7.71 19.43 -0.24
CA GLU A 186 -7.08 19.71 -1.53
C GLU A 186 -6.55 18.43 -2.19
N ALA A 187 -5.94 17.53 -1.42
CA ALA A 187 -5.42 16.26 -1.93
C ALA A 187 -6.52 15.23 -2.28
N SER A 188 -7.77 15.50 -1.89
CA SER A 188 -8.97 14.76 -2.30
C SER A 188 -9.75 15.41 -3.43
N ALA A 189 -9.40 16.63 -3.83
CA ALA A 189 -10.08 17.31 -4.92
C ALA A 189 -9.68 16.70 -6.27
N ILE A 190 -10.67 16.50 -7.13
CA ILE A 190 -10.47 16.15 -8.54
C ILE A 190 -10.50 17.47 -9.32
N PRO A 191 -9.42 17.84 -10.04
CA PRO A 191 -9.42 19.02 -10.90
C PRO A 191 -10.52 18.95 -11.97
N GLU A 192 -11.07 20.09 -12.37
CA GLU A 192 -12.15 20.13 -13.38
C GLU A 192 -11.70 19.64 -14.76
N ASP A 193 -10.41 19.79 -15.07
CA ASP A 193 -9.74 19.36 -16.29
C ASP A 193 -9.18 17.94 -16.23
N ALA A 194 -9.41 17.23 -15.12
CA ALA A 194 -8.84 15.91 -14.92
C ALA A 194 -9.47 14.88 -15.87
N GLU A 195 -8.64 14.00 -16.42
CA GLU A 195 -9.11 12.91 -17.29
C GLU A 195 -10.13 12.06 -16.54
N LYS A 196 -11.25 11.74 -17.19
CA LYS A 196 -12.30 10.88 -16.62
C LYS A 196 -12.10 9.45 -17.06
N ASP A 197 -12.66 8.52 -16.30
CA ASP A 197 -12.72 7.12 -16.70
C ASP A 197 -13.42 7.00 -18.06
N VAL A 198 -12.72 6.39 -19.02
CA VAL A 198 -13.24 6.08 -20.34
C VAL A 198 -13.67 4.62 -20.35
N TYR A 199 -14.98 4.41 -20.40
CA TYR A 199 -15.58 3.09 -20.52
C TYR A 199 -16.00 2.82 -21.96
N GLU A 200 -15.77 1.61 -22.44
CA GLU A 200 -16.33 1.09 -23.67
C GLU A 200 -17.33 0.00 -23.33
N THR A 201 -18.56 0.15 -23.83
CA THR A 201 -19.60 -0.87 -23.66
C THR A 201 -19.51 -1.84 -24.83
N VAL A 202 -19.13 -3.08 -24.53
CA VAL A 202 -19.01 -4.16 -25.52
C VAL A 202 -20.17 -5.14 -25.31
N LEU A 203 -20.89 -5.43 -26.39
CA LEU A 203 -22.00 -6.39 -26.41
C LEU A 203 -21.51 -7.71 -27.00
N PHE A 204 -21.86 -8.82 -26.36
CA PHE A 204 -21.60 -10.17 -26.86
C PHE A 204 -22.88 -10.72 -27.47
N TYR A 205 -22.78 -11.18 -28.71
CA TYR A 205 -23.84 -11.93 -29.37
C TYR A 205 -23.34 -13.33 -29.69
N LYS A 206 -24.19 -14.32 -29.44
CA LYS A 206 -23.97 -15.71 -29.76
C LYS A 206 -24.48 -15.99 -31.17
N ASN A 207 -23.65 -16.58 -32.00
CA ASN A 207 -24.05 -17.05 -33.31
C ASN A 207 -24.92 -18.31 -33.15
N LEU A 208 -26.16 -18.28 -33.62
CA LEU A 208 -27.11 -19.40 -33.51
C LEU A 208 -26.74 -20.59 -34.40
N LYS A 209 -25.93 -20.39 -35.44
CA LYS A 209 -25.53 -21.42 -36.41
C LYS A 209 -24.23 -22.12 -36.01
N THR A 210 -23.29 -21.40 -35.42
CA THR A 210 -21.97 -21.94 -35.03
C THR A 210 -21.81 -22.11 -33.52
N GLY A 211 -22.65 -21.46 -32.72
CA GLY A 211 -22.55 -21.41 -31.26
C GLY A 211 -21.46 -20.46 -30.73
N GLU A 212 -20.75 -19.75 -31.62
CA GLU A 212 -19.62 -18.88 -31.28
C GLU A 212 -20.07 -17.53 -30.68
N LEU A 213 -19.40 -17.09 -29.62
CA LEU A 213 -19.62 -15.76 -29.02
C LEU A 213 -18.73 -14.72 -29.72
N LYS A 214 -19.34 -13.64 -30.21
CA LYS A 214 -18.64 -12.55 -30.88
C LYS A 214 -18.92 -11.21 -30.20
N GLU A 215 -17.88 -10.40 -30.07
CA GLU A 215 -17.96 -9.05 -29.52
C GLU A 215 -18.36 -8.02 -30.58
N PHE A 216 -19.23 -7.10 -30.19
CA PHE A 216 -19.74 -5.98 -30.98
C PHE A 216 -19.70 -4.70 -30.14
N ASN A 217 -19.32 -3.58 -30.75
CA ASN A 217 -19.45 -2.26 -30.13
C ASN A 217 -20.86 -1.70 -30.44
N ILE A 218 -21.33 -0.71 -29.67
CA ILE A 218 -22.63 -0.06 -29.81
C ILE A 218 -22.88 0.47 -31.23
N ASP A 219 -21.82 0.89 -31.94
CA ASP A 219 -21.90 1.40 -33.31
C ASP A 219 -22.06 0.29 -34.37
N ASN A 220 -21.83 -0.98 -34.00
CA ASN A 220 -21.80 -2.11 -34.92
C ASN A 220 -22.55 -3.33 -34.35
N ILE A 221 -23.76 -3.10 -33.82
CA ILE A 221 -24.60 -4.17 -33.26
C ILE A 221 -25.43 -4.87 -34.36
N PRO A 222 -25.46 -6.21 -34.43
CA PRO A 222 -26.23 -6.96 -35.42
C PRO A 222 -27.70 -7.15 -35.00
N TYR A 223 -28.34 -6.10 -34.45
CA TYR A 223 -29.68 -6.22 -33.85
C TYR A 223 -30.77 -6.60 -34.87
N GLU A 224 -30.53 -6.32 -36.16
CA GLU A 224 -31.46 -6.66 -37.25
C GLU A 224 -31.34 -8.13 -37.70
N ASP A 225 -30.18 -8.77 -37.52
CA ASP A 225 -29.91 -10.16 -37.94
C ASP A 225 -30.24 -11.16 -36.82
N THR A 226 -31.52 -11.17 -36.43
CA THR A 226 -32.08 -12.05 -35.39
C THR A 226 -32.08 -13.53 -35.75
N LEU A 227 -31.80 -13.89 -37.00
CA LEU A 227 -31.71 -15.28 -37.48
C LEU A 227 -30.31 -15.88 -37.31
N THR A 228 -29.29 -15.03 -37.16
CA THR A 228 -27.89 -15.46 -37.04
C THR A 228 -27.32 -15.16 -35.66
N TRP A 229 -27.79 -14.11 -35.00
CA TRP A 229 -27.21 -13.62 -33.75
C TRP A 229 -28.26 -13.47 -32.65
N GLU A 230 -27.97 -14.05 -31.49
CA GLU A 230 -28.75 -13.89 -30.26
C GLU A 230 -27.93 -13.09 -29.25
N TYR A 231 -28.55 -12.12 -28.59
CA TYR A 231 -27.88 -11.35 -27.54
C TYR A 231 -27.56 -12.26 -26.35
N ASP A 232 -26.31 -12.20 -25.87
CA ASP A 232 -25.86 -12.97 -24.71
C ASP A 232 -25.66 -12.06 -23.49
N THR A 233 -24.71 -11.12 -23.56
CA THR A 233 -24.38 -10.26 -22.42
C THR A 233 -23.76 -8.93 -22.85
N THR A 234 -23.76 -7.96 -21.94
CA THR A 234 -23.10 -6.66 -22.11
C THR A 234 -22.04 -6.52 -21.04
N ILE A 235 -20.81 -6.19 -21.45
CA ILE A 235 -19.69 -5.95 -20.54
C ILE A 235 -19.21 -4.51 -20.75
N THR A 236 -19.15 -3.75 -19.67
CA THR A 236 -18.51 -2.43 -19.68
C THR A 236 -17.04 -2.62 -19.36
N LYS A 237 -16.16 -2.36 -20.34
CA LYS A 237 -14.70 -2.44 -20.18
C LYS A 237 -14.17 -1.04 -19.88
N LEU A 238 -13.43 -0.87 -18.77
CA LEU A 238 -12.67 0.36 -18.52
C LEU A 238 -11.45 0.37 -19.46
N ILE A 239 -11.42 1.28 -20.43
CA ILE A 239 -10.36 1.40 -21.44
C ILE A 239 -9.22 2.27 -20.92
N SER A 240 -9.56 3.38 -20.27
CA SER A 240 -8.59 4.27 -19.64
C SER A 240 -9.10 4.70 -18.27
N LYS A 241 -8.27 4.50 -17.24
CA LYS A 241 -8.55 5.03 -15.90
C LYS A 241 -8.25 6.52 -15.90
N GLY A 242 -9.21 7.31 -15.46
CA GLY A 242 -9.07 8.74 -15.26
C GLY A 242 -8.14 9.08 -14.09
N TYR A 243 -8.00 10.38 -13.84
CA TYR A 243 -7.23 10.90 -12.73
C TYR A 243 -7.88 10.49 -11.39
N GLU A 244 -7.10 9.80 -10.56
CA GLU A 244 -7.48 9.44 -9.21
C GLU A 244 -6.71 10.34 -8.23
N PRO A 245 -7.39 11.08 -7.34
CA PRO A 245 -6.72 11.97 -6.42
C PRO A 245 -5.86 11.17 -5.43
N PRO A 246 -4.75 11.76 -4.93
CA PRO A 246 -3.88 11.10 -3.96
C PRO A 246 -4.63 10.55 -2.74
N ILE A 247 -5.69 11.23 -2.30
CA ILE A 247 -6.59 10.78 -1.24
C ILE A 247 -8.00 10.62 -1.81
N HIS A 248 -8.41 9.40 -2.13
CA HIS A 248 -9.76 9.08 -2.64
C HIS A 248 -10.64 8.35 -1.61
N ASP A 249 -10.05 7.69 -0.61
CA ASP A 249 -10.79 6.84 0.34
C ASP A 249 -11.06 7.50 1.71
N PHE A 250 -10.87 8.82 1.83
CA PHE A 250 -11.06 9.49 3.12
C PHE A 250 -12.54 9.74 3.41
N PHE A 251 -13.19 8.76 4.01
CA PHE A 251 -14.60 8.80 4.39
C PHE A 251 -14.78 8.42 5.86
N LEU A 252 -15.56 9.23 6.59
CA LEU A 252 -15.79 9.11 8.03
C LEU A 252 -17.29 9.17 8.32
N THR A 253 -17.77 8.20 9.09
CA THR A 253 -19.16 8.18 9.56
C THR A 253 -19.23 8.25 11.08
N ASP A 254 -20.29 8.83 11.62
CA ASP A 254 -20.59 8.69 13.04
C ASP A 254 -21.23 7.31 13.36
N LEU A 255 -21.48 7.05 14.64
CA LEU A 255 -22.08 5.78 15.09
C LEU A 255 -23.52 5.55 14.57
N GLN A 256 -24.17 6.59 14.05
CA GLN A 256 -25.49 6.47 13.42
C GLN A 256 -25.38 6.25 11.91
N GLY A 257 -24.16 6.27 11.35
CA GLY A 257 -23.90 6.12 9.92
C GLY A 257 -23.94 7.42 9.14
N ASN A 258 -24.08 8.58 9.79
CA ASN A 258 -24.09 9.86 9.07
C ASN A 258 -22.65 10.25 8.67
N ASP A 259 -22.48 10.77 7.46
CA ASP A 259 -21.20 11.29 6.99
C ASP A 259 -20.77 12.53 7.81
N ARG A 260 -19.55 12.48 8.34
CA ARG A 260 -18.90 13.57 9.10
C ARG A 260 -17.68 14.15 8.39
N THR A 261 -17.30 13.60 7.24
CA THR A 261 -16.08 13.95 6.50
C THR A 261 -16.03 15.44 6.20
N SER A 262 -17.06 15.97 5.56
CA SER A 262 -17.12 17.39 5.19
C SER A 262 -17.14 18.31 6.41
N GLN A 263 -17.79 17.91 7.50
CA GLN A 263 -17.82 18.69 8.74
C GLN A 263 -16.41 18.81 9.33
N ILE A 264 -15.68 17.69 9.42
CA ILE A 264 -14.34 17.65 10.01
C ILE A 264 -13.33 18.39 9.13
N LEU A 265 -13.41 18.24 7.80
CA LEU A 265 -12.47 18.89 6.87
C LEU A 265 -12.73 20.40 6.69
N ASN A 266 -13.95 20.87 6.93
CA ASN A 266 -14.25 22.31 6.86
C ASN A 266 -14.07 23.03 8.21
N ASP A 267 -13.77 22.31 9.29
CA ASP A 267 -13.46 22.92 10.58
C ASP A 267 -12.10 23.64 10.50
N LYS A 268 -12.14 24.96 10.77
CA LYS A 268 -10.95 25.81 10.79
C LYS A 268 -10.18 25.69 12.09
N ASN A 269 -10.80 25.18 13.15
CA ASN A 269 -10.16 25.01 14.45
C ASN A 269 -9.21 23.82 14.47
N VAL A 270 -8.36 23.78 15.50
CA VAL A 270 -7.49 22.63 15.74
C VAL A 270 -8.34 21.46 16.26
N SER A 271 -8.26 20.35 15.54
CA SER A 271 -8.86 19.07 15.91
C SER A 271 -7.78 18.07 16.30
N TYR A 272 -7.96 17.46 17.47
CA TYR A 272 -7.17 16.31 17.90
C TYR A 272 -7.84 15.03 17.43
N ILE A 273 -7.04 14.10 16.95
CA ILE A 273 -7.53 12.85 16.37
C ILE A 273 -6.71 11.71 16.94
N MET A 274 -7.37 10.78 17.61
CA MET A 274 -6.82 9.51 18.01
C MET A 274 -7.23 8.45 16.99
N ILE A 275 -6.28 7.66 16.51
CA ILE A 275 -6.56 6.60 15.53
C ILE A 275 -6.33 5.26 16.20
N LEU A 276 -7.36 4.42 16.16
CA LEU A 276 -7.33 3.02 16.59
C LEU A 276 -7.67 2.18 15.36
N HIS A 277 -6.78 1.33 14.86
CA HIS A 277 -7.12 0.54 13.67
C HIS A 277 -8.30 -0.40 13.94
N LYS A 278 -8.25 -1.09 15.07
CA LYS A 278 -9.37 -1.76 15.73
C LYS A 278 -9.54 -1.15 17.11
N PHE A 279 -10.79 -0.94 17.52
CA PHE A 279 -11.12 -0.18 18.71
C PHE A 279 -10.54 -0.83 19.96
N GLU A 280 -10.85 -2.10 20.20
CA GLU A 280 -10.38 -2.84 21.38
C GLU A 280 -8.86 -2.99 21.42
N GLU A 281 -8.25 -3.37 20.28
CA GLU A 281 -6.80 -3.55 20.16
C GLU A 281 -6.03 -2.26 20.45
N GLY A 282 -6.52 -1.13 19.93
CA GLY A 282 -5.94 0.18 20.17
C GLY A 282 -6.15 0.63 21.61
N LEU A 283 -7.35 0.46 22.14
CA LEU A 283 -7.75 0.85 23.49
C LEU A 283 -6.94 0.15 24.59
N ASN A 284 -6.58 -1.12 24.39
CA ASN A 284 -5.72 -1.88 25.32
C ASN A 284 -4.27 -1.38 25.38
N LYS A 285 -3.86 -0.53 24.42
CA LYS A 285 -2.52 0.07 24.35
C LYS A 285 -2.51 1.55 24.75
N ILE A 286 -3.67 2.11 25.08
CA ILE A 286 -3.81 3.49 25.54
C ILE A 286 -3.58 3.53 27.05
N ASP A 287 -2.81 4.52 27.50
CA ASP A 287 -2.60 4.81 28.92
C ASP A 287 -3.53 5.97 29.37
N GLU A 288 -3.43 6.36 30.64
CA GLU A 288 -4.25 7.43 31.23
C GLU A 288 -4.06 8.80 30.57
N SER A 289 -3.04 8.99 29.71
CA SER A 289 -2.81 10.25 29.01
C SER A 289 -3.98 10.65 28.11
N VAL A 290 -4.82 9.71 27.68
CA VAL A 290 -6.05 10.02 26.94
C VAL A 290 -7.00 10.92 27.73
N ASN A 291 -7.10 10.73 29.04
CA ASN A 291 -7.97 11.53 29.90
C ASN A 291 -7.45 12.97 30.02
N GLU A 292 -6.13 13.13 30.14
CA GLU A 292 -5.49 14.44 30.22
C GLU A 292 -5.61 15.20 28.88
N ILE A 293 -5.37 14.53 27.76
CA ILE A 293 -5.53 15.10 26.42
C ILE A 293 -6.99 15.52 26.20
N ALA A 294 -7.94 14.67 26.60
CA ALA A 294 -9.35 14.96 26.47
C ALA A 294 -9.78 16.14 27.35
N LYS A 295 -9.28 16.23 28.58
CA LYS A 295 -9.52 17.37 29.46
C LYS A 295 -8.95 18.66 28.85
N TYR A 296 -7.70 18.63 28.38
CA TYR A 296 -7.07 19.77 27.73
C TYR A 296 -7.85 20.22 26.49
N ALA A 297 -8.29 19.28 25.65
CA ALA A 297 -9.10 19.59 24.48
C ALA A 297 -10.41 20.28 24.89
N LYS A 298 -11.10 19.77 25.91
CA LYS A 298 -12.32 20.37 26.44
C LYS A 298 -12.09 21.78 26.99
N ASP A 299 -11.05 21.97 27.81
CA ASP A 299 -10.73 23.25 28.46
C ASP A 299 -10.36 24.34 27.43
N ASN A 300 -9.85 23.96 26.26
CA ASN A 300 -9.48 24.85 25.16
C ASN A 300 -10.52 24.90 24.02
N ASN A 301 -11.72 24.32 24.21
CA ASN A 301 -12.77 24.22 23.18
C ASN A 301 -12.28 23.59 21.86
N LEU A 302 -11.38 22.61 21.95
CA LEU A 302 -10.88 21.85 20.80
C LEU A 302 -11.70 20.57 20.62
N ASN A 303 -11.94 20.21 19.36
CA ASN A 303 -12.57 18.93 19.04
C ASN A 303 -11.57 17.79 19.24
N PHE A 304 -12.02 16.70 19.87
CA PHE A 304 -11.23 15.47 19.99
C PHE A 304 -12.00 14.29 19.40
N TYR A 305 -11.48 13.76 18.30
CA TYR A 305 -12.05 12.62 17.59
C TYR A 305 -11.30 11.33 17.88
N CYS A 306 -12.00 10.20 17.79
CA CYS A 306 -11.43 8.86 17.73
C CYS A 306 -11.88 8.19 16.43
N PHE A 307 -10.94 7.87 15.53
CA PHE A 307 -11.23 7.15 14.29
C PHE A 307 -10.92 5.66 14.46
N THR A 308 -11.87 4.80 14.09
CA THR A 308 -11.72 3.34 14.18
C THR A 308 -12.37 2.59 13.04
N SER A 309 -11.88 1.40 12.70
CA SER A 309 -12.52 0.51 11.71
C SER A 309 -13.48 -0.50 12.34
N SER A 310 -13.68 -0.44 13.66
CA SER A 310 -14.55 -1.38 14.38
C SER A 310 -16.01 -1.01 14.22
N GLY A 311 -16.87 -2.03 14.27
CA GLY A 311 -18.32 -1.85 14.20
C GLY A 311 -18.91 -1.33 15.51
N ASN A 312 -20.16 -0.83 15.43
CA ASN A 312 -20.88 -0.24 16.56
C ASN A 312 -20.99 -1.14 17.80
N LYS A 313 -21.05 -2.47 17.62
CA LYS A 313 -21.14 -3.42 18.74
C LYS A 313 -19.90 -3.35 19.64
N GLU A 314 -18.72 -3.55 19.05
CA GLU A 314 -17.43 -3.50 19.77
C GLU A 314 -17.20 -2.12 20.42
N ILE A 315 -17.57 -1.05 19.72
CA ILE A 315 -17.47 0.32 20.23
C ILE A 315 -18.38 0.49 21.45
N ASN A 316 -19.65 0.09 21.37
CA ASN A 316 -20.60 0.30 22.47
C ASN A 316 -20.24 -0.48 23.73
N GLU A 317 -19.65 -1.67 23.60
CA GLU A 317 -19.17 -2.48 24.72
C GLU A 317 -18.01 -1.80 25.47
N ASN A 318 -17.15 -1.05 24.76
CA ASN A 318 -15.90 -0.54 25.32
C ASN A 318 -15.80 1.00 25.41
N LYS A 319 -16.73 1.76 24.83
CA LYS A 319 -16.66 3.24 24.76
C LYS A 319 -16.59 3.93 26.11
N ASN A 320 -17.10 3.29 27.17
CA ASN A 320 -17.08 3.83 28.53
C ASN A 320 -15.66 3.95 29.11
N ARG A 321 -14.67 3.28 28.50
CA ARG A 321 -13.25 3.42 28.84
C ARG A 321 -12.62 4.70 28.28
N LEU A 322 -13.32 5.40 27.38
CA LEU A 322 -12.88 6.69 26.85
C LEU A 322 -13.67 7.84 27.50
N PRO A 323 -13.05 9.02 27.64
CA PRO A 323 -13.75 10.24 28.04
C PRO A 323 -14.95 10.54 27.13
N GLN A 324 -16.07 10.97 27.74
CA GLN A 324 -17.31 11.24 27.01
C GLN A 324 -17.21 12.39 25.98
N ASN A 325 -16.22 13.26 26.11
CA ASN A 325 -16.01 14.36 25.16
C ASN A 325 -15.26 13.94 23.89
N ILE A 326 -14.90 12.66 23.74
CA ILE A 326 -14.30 12.13 22.52
C ILE A 326 -15.40 11.70 21.55
N ILE A 327 -15.38 12.26 20.35
CA ILE A 327 -16.33 11.94 19.27
C ILE A 327 -15.78 10.76 18.47
N ILE A 328 -16.49 9.64 18.48
CA ILE A 328 -16.06 8.42 17.76
C ILE A 328 -16.62 8.44 16.34
N CYS A 329 -15.74 8.26 15.36
CA CYS A 329 -16.09 8.07 13.95
C CYS A 329 -15.54 6.72 13.44
N THR A 330 -16.28 6.10 12.54
CA THR A 330 -15.87 4.88 11.86
C THR A 330 -15.32 5.16 10.47
N ALA A 331 -14.34 4.37 10.04
CA ALA A 331 -13.67 4.51 8.76
C ALA A 331 -13.10 3.18 8.26
N ASP A 332 -12.69 3.11 6.99
CA ASP A 332 -12.05 1.90 6.44
C ASP A 332 -10.70 1.56 7.13
N TYR A 333 -10.45 0.26 7.32
CA TYR A 333 -9.25 -0.23 8.00
C TYR A 333 -7.95 0.08 7.24
N LYS A 334 -7.95 -0.10 5.91
CA LYS A 334 -6.78 0.18 5.06
C LYS A 334 -6.54 1.69 5.00
N MET A 335 -7.59 2.50 4.97
CA MET A 335 -7.49 3.96 5.06
C MET A 335 -6.84 4.39 6.38
N LEU A 336 -7.30 3.89 7.54
CA LEU A 336 -6.71 4.25 8.84
C LEU A 336 -5.24 3.81 8.97
N LYS A 337 -4.90 2.62 8.49
CA LYS A 337 -3.50 2.18 8.39
C LYS A 337 -2.70 3.14 7.51
N THR A 338 -3.25 3.61 6.39
CA THR A 338 -2.57 4.55 5.49
C THR A 338 -2.44 5.94 6.10
N PHE A 339 -3.44 6.39 6.86
CA PHE A 339 -3.41 7.64 7.61
C PHE A 339 -2.28 7.63 8.65
N ALA A 340 -2.21 6.57 9.46
CA ALA A 340 -1.14 6.36 10.43
C ALA A 340 -0.86 4.86 10.69
N ARG A 341 0.38 4.42 10.39
CA ARG A 341 0.80 3.01 10.62
C ARG A 341 0.78 2.59 12.09
N LYS A 342 0.98 3.51 13.03
CA LYS A 342 1.05 3.17 14.45
C LYS A 342 -0.36 3.08 15.04
N ASN A 343 -0.62 2.00 15.75
CA ASN A 343 -1.86 1.78 16.51
C ASN A 343 -1.53 1.65 18.02
N PRO A 344 -2.02 2.54 18.90
CA PRO A 344 -2.73 3.80 18.62
C PRO A 344 -1.79 4.91 18.11
N SER A 345 -2.34 5.87 17.38
CA SER A 345 -1.64 7.11 16.99
C SER A 345 -2.45 8.35 17.28
N PHE A 346 -1.75 9.48 17.35
CA PHE A 346 -2.30 10.79 17.60
C PHE A 346 -1.94 11.72 16.44
N VAL A 347 -2.95 12.40 15.91
CA VAL A 347 -2.85 13.32 14.77
C VAL A 347 -3.46 14.65 15.16
N VAL A 348 -2.81 15.72 14.71
CA VAL A 348 -3.34 17.09 14.84
C VAL A 348 -3.70 17.58 13.46
N LEU A 349 -4.96 17.95 13.30
CA LEU A 349 -5.54 18.50 12.08
C LEU A 349 -5.94 19.96 12.35
N GLU A 350 -5.65 20.85 11.42
CA GLU A 350 -6.08 22.25 11.51
C GLU A 350 -6.36 22.74 10.09
N ASN A 351 -7.59 23.19 9.83
CA ASN A 351 -8.05 23.62 8.50
C ASN A 351 -7.75 22.57 7.42
N ALA A 352 -8.14 21.32 7.66
CA ALA A 352 -7.83 20.12 6.85
C ALA A 352 -6.33 19.80 6.64
N VAL A 353 -5.40 20.56 7.23
CA VAL A 353 -3.95 20.31 7.11
C VAL A 353 -3.47 19.41 8.25
N ILE A 354 -2.74 18.35 7.89
CA ILE A 354 -2.10 17.44 8.86
C ILE A 354 -0.88 18.14 9.45
N LYS A 355 -1.04 18.76 10.62
CA LYS A 355 0.04 19.48 11.30
C LYS A 355 1.06 18.54 11.92
N GLU A 356 0.63 17.38 12.41
CA GLU A 356 1.53 16.45 13.07
C GLU A 356 0.93 15.04 13.17
N LYS A 357 1.81 14.03 13.20
CA LYS A 357 1.45 12.64 13.49
C LYS A 357 2.49 12.02 14.41
N VAL A 358 2.05 11.42 15.51
CA VAL A 358 2.94 10.74 16.47
C VAL A 358 2.30 9.46 17.01
N PRO A 359 3.10 8.47 17.47
CA PRO A 359 2.59 7.42 18.34
C PRO A 359 1.87 8.02 19.55
N PHE A 360 0.74 7.45 19.96
CA PHE A 360 -0.10 8.06 21.00
C PHE A 360 0.65 8.31 22.31
N GLY A 361 1.43 7.34 22.81
CA GLY A 361 2.24 7.51 24.03
C GLY A 361 3.33 8.59 23.96
N LYS A 362 3.61 9.18 22.79
CA LYS A 362 4.50 10.34 22.64
C LYS A 362 3.75 11.68 22.57
N ALA A 363 2.42 11.66 22.48
CA ALA A 363 1.60 12.88 22.36
C ALA A 363 1.78 13.80 23.58
N LYS A 364 1.64 13.25 24.80
CA LYS A 364 1.78 13.99 26.07
C LYS A 364 3.08 14.79 26.15
N LYS A 365 4.21 14.13 25.88
CA LYS A 365 5.55 14.74 25.94
C LYS A 365 5.73 15.89 24.95
N LYS A 366 5.11 15.80 23.77
CA LYS A 366 5.33 16.75 22.67
C LYS A 366 4.47 18.00 22.80
N TYR A 367 3.22 17.86 23.21
CA TYR A 367 2.29 19.00 23.33
C TYR A 367 2.37 19.72 24.68
N LYS A 368 3.33 19.34 25.53
CA LYS A 368 3.51 19.91 26.87
C LYS A 368 2.17 20.09 27.59
N ILE A 369 1.32 19.07 27.48
CA ILE A 369 0.03 19.06 28.18
C ILE A 369 0.42 18.97 29.66
N ASN A 370 0.44 20.13 30.30
CA ASN A 370 0.90 20.29 31.67
C ASN A 370 -0.09 19.57 32.57
N THR A 371 0.34 18.45 33.14
CA THR A 371 -0.21 17.96 34.40
C THR A 371 0.19 18.94 35.48
N LYS A 372 -0.70 19.89 35.79
CA LYS A 372 -0.75 20.49 37.12
C LYS A 372 -1.81 19.78 37.93
#